data_AF-A0A7Y3C4L6-F1
#
_entry.id   AF-A0A7Y3C4L6-F1
#
_cell.length_a   1.000
_cell.length_b   1.000
_cell.length_c   1.000
_cell.angle_alpha   90.00
_cell.angle_beta   90.00
_cell.angle_gamma   90.00
#
_symmetry.space_group_name_H-M   'P 1'
#
loop_
_entity.id
_entity.type
_entity.pdbx_description
1 polymer ?
#
loop_
_entity_poly.entity_id
_entity_poly.type
_entity_poly.pdbx_seq_one_letter_code
_entity_poly.pdbx_strand_id
1 'polypeptide(L)' 'MGIFWDLLQQDELDKQQEQANSLEDRVKILETELQKTRNLLKKTLVALEMHLEKDIDGDGKMG' A
#
# COMPACT_ATOMS: atom_id res chain seq x y z
N MET A 1 -23.41 -19.36 31.62
CA MET A 1 -23.04 -17.94 31.72
C MET A 1 -24.20 -17.13 31.19
N GLY A 2 -24.53 -15.98 31.79
CA GLY A 2 -25.74 -15.24 31.46
C GLY A 2 -25.64 -14.52 30.11
N ILE A 3 -26.79 -14.22 29.50
CA ILE A 3 -26.95 -13.53 28.20
C ILE A 3 -26.09 -12.26 28.11
N PHE A 4 -25.87 -11.57 29.24
CA PHE A 4 -25.04 -10.37 29.31
C PHE A 4 -23.55 -10.61 28.96
N TRP A 5 -23.00 -11.76 29.37
CA TRP A 5 -21.61 -12.10 29.07
C TRP A 5 -21.43 -12.50 27.60
N ASP A 6 -22.41 -13.18 27.01
CA ASP A 6 -22.39 -13.53 25.58
C ASP A 6 -22.47 -12.27 24.70
N LEU A 7 -23.30 -11.30 25.07
CA LEU A 7 -23.41 -10.01 24.37
C LEU A 7 -22.12 -9.19 24.45
N LEU A 8 -21.49 -9.15 25.63
CA LEU A 8 -20.19 -8.47 25.79
C LEU A 8 -19.09 -9.13 24.95
N GLN A 9 -19.08 -10.47 24.88
CA GLN A 9 -18.11 -11.18 24.07
C GLN A 9 -18.31 -10.94 22.57
N GLN A 10 -19.56 -10.89 22.11
CA GLN A 10 -19.88 -10.56 20.72
C GLN A 10 -19.43 -9.14 20.37
N ASP A 11 -19.73 -8.15 21.22
CA ASP A 11 -19.31 -6.76 21.01
C ASP A 11 -17.77 -6.61 20.94
N GLU A 12 -17.02 -7.38 21.74
CA GLU A 12 -15.56 -7.36 21.69
C GLU A 12 -15.01 -8.00 20.40
N LEU A 13 -15.61 -9.09 19.94
CA LEU A 13 -15.27 -9.73 18.66
C LEU A 13 -15.56 -8.80 17.47
N ASP A 14 -16.71 -8.14 17.48
CA ASP A 14 -17.11 -7.20 16.43
C ASP A 14 -16.12 -6.01 16.36
N LYS A 15 -15.73 -5.45 17.50
CA LYS A 15 -14.72 -4.38 17.58
C LYS A 15 -13.36 -4.82 17.03
N GLN A 16 -12.92 -6.04 17.36
CA GLN A 16 -11.65 -6.56 16.84
C GLN A 16 -11.72 -6.77 15.32
N GLN A 17 -12.85 -7.26 14.81
CA GLN A 17 -13.05 -7.44 13.38
C GLN A 17 -13.05 -6.10 12.63
N GLU A 18 -13.74 -5.08 13.16
CA GLU A 18 -13.74 -3.74 12.57
C GLU A 18 -12.34 -3.12 12.52
N GLN A 19 -11.54 -3.29 13.59
CA GLN A 19 -10.16 -2.82 13.63
C GLN A 19 -9.27 -3.55 12.62
N ALA A 20 -9.43 -4.87 12.49
CA ALA A 20 -8.70 -5.66 11.51
C ALA A 20 -9.03 -5.21 10.07
N ASN A 21 -10.33 -5.07 9.75
CA ASN A 21 -10.78 -4.59 8.44
C ASN A 21 -10.22 -3.20 8.11
N SER A 22 -10.27 -2.28 9.08
CA SER A 22 -9.69 -0.93 8.95
C SER A 22 -8.18 -0.96 8.65
N LEU A 23 -7.44 -1.87 9.30
CA LEU A 23 -6.01 -2.03 9.05
C LEU A 23 -5.74 -2.57 7.64
N GLU A 24 -6.48 -3.59 7.21
CA GLU A 24 -6.36 -4.15 5.86
C GLU A 24 -6.65 -3.11 4.78
N ASP A 25 -7.70 -2.30 4.94
CA ASP A 25 -8.03 -1.22 4.02
C ASP A 25 -6.90 -0.17 3.94
N ARG A 26 -6.33 0.20 5.08
CA ARG A 26 -5.20 1.14 5.13
C ARG A 26 -3.96 0.59 4.45
N VAL A 27 -3.65 -0.70 4.66
CA VAL A 27 -2.53 -1.37 3.98
C VAL A 27 -2.75 -1.37 2.47
N LYS A 28 -3.95 -1.72 2.00
CA LYS A 28 -4.30 -1.73 0.59
C LYS A 28 -4.16 -0.35 -0.08
N ILE A 29 -4.55 0.71 0.62
CA ILE A 29 -4.36 2.09 0.16
C ILE A 29 -2.86 2.39 0.02
N LEU A 30 -2.05 2.08 1.05
CA LEU A 30 -0.61 2.31 1.03
C LEU A 30 0.10 1.53 -0.08
N GLU A 31 -0.27 0.27 -0.31
CA GLU A 31 0.27 -0.54 -1.41
C GLU A 31 -0.07 0.07 -2.77
N THR A 32 -1.29 0.57 -2.93
CA THR A 32 -1.72 1.25 -4.15
C THR A 32 -0.94 2.54 -4.39
N GLU A 33 -0.72 3.34 -3.35
CA GLU A 33 0.07 4.58 -3.43
C GLU A 33 1.55 4.31 -3.70
N LEU A 34 2.11 3.28 -3.08
CA LEU A 34 3.49 2.85 -3.32
C LEU A 34 3.67 2.45 -4.79
N GLN A 35 2.74 1.66 -5.34
CA GLN A 35 2.81 1.25 -6.74
C GLN A 35 2.71 2.45 -7.69
N LYS A 36 1.81 3.40 -7.42
CA LYS A 36 1.70 4.66 -8.19
C LYS A 36 3.00 5.45 -8.14
N THR A 37 3.61 5.57 -6.97
CA THR A 37 4.85 6.31 -6.75
C THR A 37 6.01 5.67 -7.51
N ARG A 38 6.17 4.34 -7.42
CA ARG A 38 7.21 3.61 -8.16
C ARG A 38 7.05 3.77 -9.67
N ASN A 39 5.82 3.73 -10.17
CA ASN A 39 5.54 3.95 -11.59
C ASN A 39 5.89 5.37 -12.03
N LEU A 40 5.59 6.38 -11.21
CA LEU A 40 5.94 7.77 -11.50
C LEU A 40 7.47 7.94 -11.51
N LEU A 41 8.16 7.42 -10.49
CA LEU A 41 9.62 7.47 -10.40
C LEU A 41 10.29 6.80 -11.60
N LYS A 42 9.80 5.64 -12.03
CA LYS A 42 10.30 4.98 -13.23
C LYS A 42 10.09 5.86 -14.47
N LYS A 43 8.90 6.43 -14.67
CA LYS A 43 8.64 7.32 -15.80
C LYS A 43 9.54 8.56 -15.79
N THR A 44 9.80 9.13 -14.61
CA THR A 44 10.71 10.28 -14.49
C THR A 44 12.16 9.90 -14.75
N LEU A 45 12.58 8.71 -14.33
CA LEU A 45 13.92 8.20 -14.58
C LEU A 45 14.17 8.03 -16.08
N VAL A 46 13.25 7.35 -16.76
CA VAL A 46 13.26 7.19 -18.22
C VAL A 46 13.30 8.54 -18.94
N ALA A 47 12.48 9.51 -18.52
CA ALA A 47 12.48 10.84 -19.10
C ALA A 47 13.81 11.59 -18.88
N LEU A 48 14.42 11.42 -17.71
CA LEU A 48 15.74 12.00 -17.39
C LEU A 48 16.86 11.37 -18.21
N GLU A 49 16.86 10.04 -18.37
CA GLU A 49 17.85 9.31 -19.18
C GLU A 49 17.76 9.70 -20.65
N MET A 50 16.54 9.82 -21.18
CA MET A 50 16.31 10.32 -22.53
C MET A 50 16.78 11.78 -22.70
N HIS A 51 16.59 12.63 -21.70
CA HIS A 51 16.98 14.03 -21.79
C HIS A 51 18.49 14.25 -21.63
N LEU A 52 19.14 13.42 -20.81
CA LEU A 52 20.57 13.54 -20.51
C LEU A 52 21.45 12.62 -21.37
N GLU A 53 20.85 11.81 -22.25
CA GLU A 53 21.52 10.81 -23.10
C GLU A 53 22.52 9.95 -22.31
N LYS A 54 22.15 9.63 -21.08
CA LYS A 54 23.00 8.95 -20.12
C LYS A 54 22.18 7.92 -19.37
N ASP A 55 22.73 6.72 -19.27
CA ASP A 55 22.22 5.65 -18.42
C ASP A 55 22.41 6.05 -16.95
N ILE A 56 21.30 6.26 -16.23
CA ILE A 56 21.29 6.70 -14.82
C ILE A 56 21.08 5.51 -13.90
N ASP A 57 20.29 4.52 -14.32
CA ASP A 57 19.98 3.33 -13.53
C ASP A 57 20.96 2.17 -13.71
N GLY A 58 21.83 2.25 -14.71
CA GLY A 58 22.95 1.34 -14.96
C GLY A 58 22.53 0.03 -15.64
N ASP A 59 21.34 -0.03 -16.25
CA ASP A 59 20.85 -1.23 -16.91
C ASP A 59 21.39 -1.43 -18.35
N GLY A 60 22.17 -0.46 -18.84
CA GLY A 60 22.79 -0.46 -20.16
C GLY A 60 21.84 -0.13 -21.32
N LYS A 61 20.61 0.28 -21.03
CA LYS A 61 19.60 0.73 -22.01
C LYS A 61 19.21 2.17 -21.70
N MET A 62 18.93 2.94 -22.75
CA MET A 62 18.25 4.22 -22.59
C MET A 62 16.76 3.98 -22.79
N GLY A 63 15.99 3.88 -21.69
CA GLY A 63 14.52 3.86 -21.70
C GLY A 63 13.83 2.70 -21.00
#